data_AF-A0A0C3KUM4-F1
#
_entry.id   AF-A0A0C3KUM4-F1
#
_cell.length_a   1.000
_cell.length_b   1.000
_cell.length_c   1.000
_cell.angle_alpha   90.00
_cell.angle_beta   90.00
_cell.angle_gamma   90.00
#
_symmetry.space_group_name_H-M   'P 1'
#
loop_
_entity.id
_entity.type
_entity.pdbx_description
1 polymer ?
#
loop_
_entity_poly.entity_id
_entity_poly.type
_entity_poly.pdbx_seq_one_letter_code
_entity_poly.pdbx_strand_id
1 'polypeptide(L)'
;MRVFVPLVAYIPLSFSYAMVNLPFKITFDAKYTYAGGFFLFWVFVYMGMAALGLATEAMITLLTPRFISYFLIALIISNVSVASVPIVLQPSFYRYGYGFPVFNLSEAVRTIIFNTKNRLGLNAGVLLAWVALSMITVPLFTWLLRREDEQAERQKTAEKRGVA
;
A
#
# COMPACT_ATOMS: atom_id res chain seq x y z
N MET A 1 9.33 -1.11 15.41
CA MET A 1 10.21 -0.29 14.55
C MET A 1 9.92 -0.48 13.05
N ARG A 2 9.79 -1.72 12.57
CA ARG A 2 9.58 -2.03 11.13
C ARG A 2 8.42 -1.32 10.43
N VAL A 3 7.33 -1.02 11.12
CA VAL A 3 6.16 -0.33 10.53
C VAL A 3 6.28 1.21 10.59
N PHE A 4 6.91 1.72 11.65
CA PHE A 4 6.96 3.15 11.93
C PHE A 4 7.97 3.89 11.04
N VAL A 5 9.15 3.30 10.84
CA VAL A 5 10.21 3.87 9.99
C VAL A 5 9.74 4.14 8.55
N PRO A 6 9.12 3.18 7.82
CA PRO A 6 8.63 3.45 6.47
C PRO A 6 7.51 4.48 6.45
N LEU A 7 6.58 4.48 7.42
CA LEU A 7 5.50 5.48 7.50
C LEU A 7 6.02 6.91 7.60
N VAL A 8 7.09 7.14 8.38
CA VAL A 8 7.73 8.46 8.48
C VAL A 8 8.53 8.78 7.23
N ALA A 9 9.26 7.81 6.68
CA ALA A 9 10.06 7.99 5.46
C ALA A 9 9.22 8.32 4.23
N TYR A 10 7.97 7.84 4.15
CA TYR A 10 7.07 8.15 3.04
C TYR A 10 6.56 9.59 3.05
N ILE A 11 6.64 10.32 4.16
CA ILE A 11 6.20 11.73 4.24
C ILE A 11 7.04 12.63 3.31
N PRO A 12 8.39 12.75 3.47
CA PRO A 12 9.19 13.58 2.58
C PRO A 12 9.23 13.04 1.15
N LEU A 13 9.15 11.72 0.95
CA LEU A 13 9.14 11.10 -0.37
C LEU A 13 7.87 11.44 -1.16
N SER A 14 6.70 11.25 -0.55
CA SER A 14 5.41 11.59 -1.17
C SER A 14 5.28 13.08 -1.42
N PHE A 15 5.83 13.92 -0.54
CA PHE A 15 5.85 15.37 -0.72
C PHE A 15 6.71 15.77 -1.91
N SER A 16 7.91 15.20 -2.03
CA SER A 16 8.80 15.42 -3.17
C SER A 16 8.15 14.97 -4.48
N TYR A 17 7.48 13.81 -4.49
CA TYR A 17 6.71 13.34 -5.63
C TYR A 17 5.57 14.31 -5.99
N ALA A 18 4.85 14.83 -5.00
CA ALA A 18 3.81 15.83 -5.24
C ALA A 18 4.39 17.12 -5.83
N MET A 19 5.53 17.60 -5.32
CA MET A 19 6.19 18.82 -5.82
C MET A 19 6.65 18.71 -7.28
N VAL A 20 7.08 17.52 -7.73
CA VAL A 20 7.47 17.31 -9.14
C VAL A 20 6.32 17.62 -10.11
N ASN A 21 5.07 17.60 -9.66
CA ASN A 21 3.91 17.90 -10.49
C ASN A 21 3.64 19.41 -10.68
N LEU A 22 4.21 20.29 -9.85
CA LEU A 22 4.00 21.74 -9.93
C LEU A 22 4.52 22.37 -11.23
N PRO A 23 5.76 22.07 -11.69
CA PRO A 23 6.30 22.63 -12.93
C PRO A 23 5.46 22.29 -14.18
N PHE A 24 4.72 21.17 -14.15
CA PHE A 24 3.85 20.75 -15.24
C PHE A 24 2.50 21.51 -15.27
N LYS A 25 2.31 22.49 -14.37
CA LYS A 25 1.12 23.35 -14.29
C LYS A 25 -0.19 22.55 -14.23
N ILE A 26 -0.19 21.48 -13.45
CA ILE A 26 -1.41 20.69 -13.21
C ILE A 26 -2.46 21.57 -12.51
N THR A 27 -3.70 21.51 -13.00
CA THR A 27 -4.84 22.23 -12.46
C THR A 27 -5.36 21.53 -11.21
N PHE A 28 -4.92 21.98 -10.03
CA PHE A 28 -5.44 21.52 -8.73
C PHE A 28 -6.67 22.31 -8.25
N ASP A 29 -7.11 23.30 -9.03
CA ASP A 29 -8.16 24.26 -8.70
C ASP A 29 -9.56 23.87 -9.24
N ALA A 30 -9.69 22.72 -9.91
CA ALA A 30 -10.93 22.34 -10.59
C ALA A 30 -12.13 22.15 -9.62
N LYS A 31 -11.86 21.73 -8.38
CA LYS A 31 -12.90 21.45 -7.37
C LYS A 31 -12.62 22.13 -6.02
N TYR A 32 -11.36 22.29 -5.66
CA TYR A 32 -10.90 22.85 -4.40
C TYR A 32 -10.03 24.08 -4.69
N THR A 33 -9.70 24.88 -3.68
CA THR A 33 -8.68 25.93 -3.82
C THR A 33 -7.35 25.30 -4.27
N TYR A 34 -6.57 25.97 -5.11
CA TYR A 34 -5.31 25.44 -5.66
C TYR A 34 -4.41 24.78 -4.59
N ALA A 35 -4.18 25.47 -3.47
CA ALA A 35 -3.42 24.92 -2.34
C ALA A 35 -4.09 23.69 -1.71
N GLY A 36 -5.42 23.74 -1.51
CA GLY A 36 -6.18 22.63 -0.94
C GLY A 36 -6.18 21.38 -1.83
N GLY A 37 -6.33 21.55 -3.14
CA GLY A 37 -6.23 20.47 -4.12
C GLY A 37 -4.84 19.85 -4.16
N PHE A 38 -3.79 20.66 -4.07
CA PHE A 38 -2.40 20.18 -3.96
C PHE A 38 -2.16 19.36 -2.68
N PHE A 39 -2.57 19.86 -1.51
CA PHE A 39 -2.40 19.13 -0.26
C PHE A 39 -3.25 17.86 -0.22
N LEU A 40 -4.47 17.88 -0.74
CA LEU A 40 -5.29 16.67 -0.90
C LEU A 40 -4.58 15.65 -1.80
N PHE A 41 -4.05 16.09 -2.95
CA PHE A 41 -3.29 15.24 -3.85
C PHE A 41 -2.10 14.60 -3.14
N TRP A 42 -1.32 15.39 -2.41
CA TRP A 42 -0.20 14.89 -1.62
C TRP A 42 -0.63 13.84 -0.57
N VAL A 43 -1.70 14.09 0.19
CA VAL A 43 -2.21 13.14 1.19
C VAL A 43 -2.64 11.82 0.54
N PHE A 44 -3.29 11.87 -0.62
CA PHE A 44 -3.66 10.65 -1.36
C PHE A 44 -2.43 9.89 -1.88
N VAL A 45 -1.42 10.59 -2.40
CA VAL A 45 -0.14 9.98 -2.80
C VAL A 45 0.53 9.33 -1.59
N TYR A 46 0.57 10.01 -0.44
CA TYR A 46 1.12 9.47 0.81
C TYR A 46 0.38 8.18 1.23
N MET A 47 -0.96 8.21 1.26
CA MET A 47 -1.77 7.03 1.58
C MET A 47 -1.54 5.88 0.59
N GLY A 48 -1.41 6.17 -0.71
CA GLY A 48 -1.11 5.18 -1.74
C GLY A 48 0.27 4.52 -1.55
N MET A 49 1.30 5.34 -1.31
CA MET A 49 2.65 4.84 -1.02
C MET A 49 2.70 4.04 0.28
N ALA A 50 2.02 4.50 1.33
CA ALA A 50 1.92 3.78 2.60
C ALA A 50 1.18 2.44 2.46
N ALA A 51 0.06 2.40 1.74
CA ALA A 51 -0.72 1.18 1.53
C ALA A 51 0.10 0.10 0.81
N LEU A 52 0.77 0.46 -0.30
CA LEU A 52 1.58 -0.48 -1.06
C LEU A 52 2.88 -0.84 -0.33
N GLY A 53 3.58 0.17 0.21
CA GLY A 53 4.85 -0.01 0.91
C GLY A 53 4.71 -0.89 2.15
N LEU A 54 3.71 -0.64 2.99
CA LEU A 54 3.46 -1.48 4.16
C LEU A 54 2.97 -2.88 3.79
N ALA A 55 2.21 -3.03 2.69
CA ALA A 55 1.85 -4.36 2.20
C ALA A 55 3.09 -5.17 1.77
N THR A 56 4.11 -4.52 1.19
CA THR A 56 5.37 -5.18 0.86
C THR A 56 6.18 -5.56 2.10
N GLU A 57 6.25 -4.70 3.12
CA GLU A 57 6.91 -5.00 4.41
C GLU A 57 6.23 -6.15 5.17
N ALA A 58 4.90 -6.19 5.14
CA ALA A 58 4.13 -7.31 5.68
C ALA A 58 4.49 -8.62 4.97
N MET A 59 4.64 -8.58 3.64
CA MET A 59 5.00 -9.76 2.88
C MET A 59 6.47 -10.18 3.03
N ILE A 60 7.42 -9.25 3.23
CA ILE A 60 8.82 -9.59 3.58
C ILE A 60 8.86 -10.43 4.87
N THR A 61 7.97 -10.12 5.81
CA THR A 61 7.90 -10.84 7.08
C THR A 61 7.30 -12.23 6.91
N LEU A 62 6.40 -12.42 5.93
CA LEU A 62 5.72 -13.69 5.67
C LEU A 62 6.49 -14.60 4.71
N LEU A 63 6.86 -14.08 3.55
CA LEU A 63 7.69 -14.74 2.55
C LEU A 63 9.14 -14.43 2.84
N THR A 64 9.95 -15.47 3.08
CA THR A 64 11.41 -15.39 3.07
C THR A 64 11.87 -14.48 1.92
N PRO A 65 12.85 -13.58 2.12
CA PRO A 65 13.26 -12.56 1.14
C PRO A 65 13.55 -13.08 -0.27
N ARG A 66 13.77 -14.40 -0.44
CA ARG A 66 13.94 -15.08 -1.71
C ARG A 66 12.70 -15.04 -2.62
N PHE A 67 11.49 -15.04 -2.08
CA PHE A 67 10.24 -15.12 -2.87
C PHE A 67 9.53 -13.79 -3.08
N ILE A 68 10.08 -12.70 -2.55
CA ILE A 68 9.41 -11.39 -2.62
C ILE A 68 9.24 -10.87 -4.04
N SER A 69 10.19 -11.11 -4.93
CA SER A 69 10.14 -10.61 -6.30
C SER A 69 8.91 -11.13 -7.04
N TYR A 70 8.52 -12.39 -6.82
CA TYR A 70 7.31 -12.97 -7.41
C TYR A 70 6.04 -12.29 -6.88
N PHE A 71 6.00 -12.02 -5.57
CA PHE A 71 4.88 -11.31 -4.96
C PHE A 71 4.78 -9.86 -5.48
N LEU A 72 5.90 -9.14 -5.57
CA LEU A 72 5.93 -7.78 -6.09
C LEU A 72 5.41 -7.71 -7.52
N ILE A 73 5.84 -8.64 -8.38
CA ILE A 73 5.35 -8.72 -9.76
C ILE A 73 3.84 -8.94 -9.78
N ALA A 74 3.32 -9.90 -9.00
CA ALA A 74 1.88 -10.17 -8.92
C ALA A 74 1.10 -8.95 -8.36
N LEU A 75 1.65 -8.27 -7.35
CA LEU A 75 1.05 -7.09 -6.73
C LEU A 75 1.01 -5.91 -7.72
N ILE A 76 2.06 -5.70 -8.49
CA ILE A 76 2.11 -4.66 -9.52
C ILE A 76 1.11 -4.97 -10.63
N ILE A 77 1.12 -6.19 -11.17
CA ILE A 77 0.22 -6.59 -12.27
C ILE A 77 -1.24 -6.43 -11.85
N SER A 78 -1.63 -6.97 -10.70
CA SER A 78 -3.01 -6.87 -10.19
C SER A 78 -3.47 -5.41 -10.00
N ASN A 79 -2.59 -4.52 -9.54
CA ASN A 79 -2.92 -3.11 -9.36
C ASN A 79 -2.98 -2.33 -10.68
N VAL A 80 -2.06 -2.59 -11.60
CA VAL A 80 -1.96 -1.86 -12.88
C VAL A 80 -3.06 -2.30 -13.84
N SER A 81 -3.39 -3.59 -13.89
CA SER A 81 -4.44 -4.12 -14.80
C SER A 81 -5.78 -3.41 -14.64
N VAL A 82 -6.16 -3.06 -13.42
CA VAL A 82 -7.45 -2.40 -13.13
C VAL A 82 -7.41 -0.87 -13.28
N ALA A 83 -6.24 -0.25 -13.23
CA ALA A 83 -6.09 1.21 -13.24
C ALA A 83 -5.97 1.82 -14.64
N SER A 84 -5.48 1.03 -15.61
CA SER A 84 -5.17 1.51 -16.97
C SER A 84 -6.40 1.99 -17.76
N VAL A 85 -7.54 1.33 -17.59
CA VAL A 85 -8.79 1.60 -18.34
C VAL A 85 -9.94 1.83 -17.35
N PRO A 86 -10.96 2.63 -17.64
CA PRO A 86 -12.15 2.71 -16.79
C PRO A 86 -12.76 1.32 -16.53
N ILE A 87 -12.95 0.98 -15.26
CA ILE A 87 -13.43 -0.35 -14.82
C ILE A 87 -14.80 -0.73 -15.38
N VAL A 88 -15.61 0.26 -15.76
CA VAL A 88 -16.92 0.07 -16.40
C VAL A 88 -16.81 -0.46 -17.84
N LEU A 89 -15.66 -0.25 -18.50
CA LEU A 89 -15.36 -0.75 -19.83
C LEU A 89 -14.64 -2.11 -19.80
N GLN A 90 -14.21 -2.54 -18.61
CA GLN A 90 -13.51 -3.80 -18.44
C GLN A 90 -14.49 -4.96 -18.21
N PRO A 91 -14.12 -6.19 -18.57
CA PRO A 91 -14.88 -7.38 -18.21
C PRO A 91 -15.15 -7.46 -16.70
N SER A 92 -16.25 -8.13 -16.32
CA SER A 92 -16.65 -8.28 -14.91
C SER A 92 -15.56 -8.87 -14.01
N PHE A 93 -14.62 -9.63 -14.58
CA PHE A 93 -13.47 -10.16 -13.86
C PHE A 93 -12.64 -9.07 -13.15
N TYR A 94 -12.41 -7.93 -13.80
CA TYR A 94 -11.58 -6.85 -13.25
C TYR A 94 -12.26 -6.00 -12.19
N ARG A 95 -13.51 -6.31 -11.81
CA ARG A 95 -14.25 -5.61 -10.75
C ARG A 95 -13.60 -5.75 -9.38
N TYR A 96 -12.67 -6.70 -9.18
CA TYR A 96 -11.88 -6.75 -7.96
C TYR A 96 -11.10 -5.43 -7.71
N GLY A 97 -10.82 -4.65 -8.76
CA GLY A 97 -10.07 -3.41 -8.69
C GLY A 97 -10.64 -2.36 -7.73
N TYR A 98 -11.95 -2.38 -7.45
CA TYR A 98 -12.56 -1.49 -6.46
C TYR A 98 -11.92 -1.63 -5.06
N GLY A 99 -11.39 -2.81 -4.73
CA GLY A 99 -10.69 -3.04 -3.47
C GLY A 99 -9.21 -2.74 -3.49
N PHE A 100 -8.61 -2.41 -4.64
CA PHE A 100 -7.15 -2.26 -4.78
C PHE A 100 -6.69 -0.80 -4.65
N PRO A 101 -5.52 -0.55 -4.04
CA PRO A 101 -5.08 0.80 -3.71
C PRO A 101 -4.82 1.67 -4.94
N VAL A 102 -4.21 1.14 -6.01
CA VAL A 102 -3.87 1.94 -7.20
C VAL A 102 -5.10 2.43 -7.95
N PHE A 103 -6.16 1.62 -8.03
CA PHE A 103 -7.44 2.05 -8.61
C PHE A 103 -8.04 3.22 -7.83
N ASN A 104 -8.15 3.08 -6.50
CA ASN A 104 -8.71 4.10 -5.62
C ASN A 104 -7.89 5.40 -5.63
N LEU A 105 -6.56 5.29 -5.69
CA LEU A 105 -5.66 6.43 -5.86
C LEU A 105 -5.91 7.14 -7.20
N SER A 106 -5.98 6.38 -8.29
CA SER A 106 -6.20 6.94 -9.64
C SER A 106 -7.55 7.67 -9.74
N GLU A 107 -8.60 7.12 -9.12
CA GLU A 107 -9.92 7.76 -9.06
C GLU A 107 -9.91 9.02 -8.19
N ALA A 108 -9.17 9.02 -7.07
CA ALA A 108 -9.00 10.20 -6.23
C ALA A 108 -8.26 11.33 -6.97
N VAL A 109 -7.16 11.01 -7.66
CA VAL A 109 -6.39 11.98 -8.46
C VAL A 109 -7.26 12.60 -9.56
N ARG A 110 -8.03 11.80 -10.29
CA ARG A 110 -8.97 12.29 -11.30
C ARG A 110 -10.06 13.19 -10.69
N THR A 111 -10.53 12.87 -9.50
CA THR A 111 -11.51 13.70 -8.79
C THR A 111 -10.95 15.06 -8.39
N ILE A 112 -9.67 15.11 -7.98
CA ILE A 112 -9.01 16.35 -7.57
C ILE A 112 -8.70 17.24 -8.79
N ILE A 113 -8.15 16.67 -9.85
CA ILE A 113 -7.66 17.43 -11.01
C ILE A 113 -8.80 17.78 -11.99
N PHE A 114 -9.74 16.87 -12.20
CA PHE A 114 -10.77 17.00 -13.24
C PHE A 114 -12.19 17.17 -12.69
N ASN A 115 -12.35 17.32 -11.36
CA ASN A 115 -13.66 17.46 -10.71
C ASN A 115 -14.66 16.35 -11.10
N THR A 116 -14.20 15.10 -11.16
CA THR A 116 -15.08 13.95 -11.46
C THR A 116 -15.97 13.58 -10.26
N LYS A 117 -16.79 12.52 -10.41
CA LYS A 117 -17.70 12.03 -9.37
C LYS A 117 -16.97 11.89 -8.02
N ASN A 118 -17.54 12.51 -6.99
CA ASN A 118 -16.91 12.56 -5.68
C ASN A 118 -16.99 11.22 -4.94
N ARG A 119 -15.91 10.44 -4.97
CA ARG A 119 -15.76 9.22 -4.16
C ARG A 119 -14.53 9.25 -3.27
N LEU A 120 -13.99 10.44 -2.99
CA LEU A 120 -12.76 10.64 -2.22
C LEU A 120 -12.81 9.96 -0.84
N GLY A 121 -13.95 10.01 -0.14
CA GLY A 121 -14.11 9.35 1.16
C GLY A 121 -14.02 7.82 1.07
N LEU A 122 -14.63 7.21 0.05
CA LEU A 122 -14.53 5.77 -0.19
C LEU A 122 -13.09 5.38 -0.53
N ASN A 123 -12.46 6.15 -1.43
CA ASN A 123 -11.10 5.90 -1.89
C ASN A 123 -10.10 5.99 -0.73
N ALA A 124 -10.25 7.01 0.13
CA ALA A 124 -9.45 7.14 1.35
C ALA A 124 -9.70 5.97 2.31
N GLY A 125 -10.96 5.55 2.48
CA GLY A 125 -11.32 4.40 3.30
C GLY A 125 -10.64 3.11 2.84
N VAL A 126 -10.61 2.82 1.54
CA VAL A 126 -9.93 1.62 1.00
C VAL A 126 -8.42 1.71 1.22
N LEU A 127 -7.80 2.87 0.96
CA LEU A 127 -6.36 3.06 1.18
C LEU A 127 -5.98 2.89 2.66
N LEU A 128 -6.77 3.46 3.57
CA LEU A 128 -6.57 3.30 5.01
C LEU A 128 -6.82 1.86 5.47
N ALA A 129 -7.78 1.16 4.87
CA ALA A 129 -8.01 -0.26 5.17
C ALA A 129 -6.79 -1.12 4.80
N TRP A 130 -6.12 -0.83 3.68
CA TRP A 130 -4.86 -1.49 3.33
C TRP A 130 -3.73 -1.17 4.31
N VAL A 131 -3.57 0.09 4.69
CA VAL A 131 -2.59 0.50 5.71
C VAL A 131 -2.86 -0.24 7.02
N ALA A 132 -4.11 -0.25 7.50
CA ALA A 132 -4.50 -0.93 8.73
C ALA A 132 -4.29 -2.45 8.64
N LEU A 133 -4.63 -3.08 7.51
CA LEU A 133 -4.39 -4.50 7.27
C LEU A 133 -2.90 -4.82 7.37
N SER A 134 -2.04 -4.00 6.77
CA SER A 134 -0.58 -4.16 6.86
C SER A 134 -0.05 -3.95 8.28
N MET A 135 -0.59 -2.98 9.01
CA MET A 135 -0.22 -2.75 10.41
C MET A 135 -0.62 -3.91 11.34
N ILE A 136 -1.71 -4.63 11.05
CA ILE A 136 -2.17 -5.78 11.84
C ILE A 136 -1.40 -7.05 11.45
N THR A 137 -1.13 -7.25 10.16
CA THR A 137 -0.45 -8.45 9.66
C THR A 137 1.01 -8.53 10.13
N VAL A 138 1.77 -7.44 10.09
CA VAL A 138 3.18 -7.42 10.54
C VAL A 138 3.38 -7.96 11.98
N PRO A 139 2.70 -7.47 13.02
CA PRO A 139 2.87 -7.98 14.38
C PRO A 139 2.34 -9.40 14.54
N LEU A 140 1.24 -9.75 13.86
CA LEU A 140 0.67 -11.10 13.90
C LEU A 140 1.66 -12.13 13.33
N PHE A 141 2.29 -11.84 12.19
CA PHE A 141 3.30 -12.72 11.61
C PHE A 141 4.59 -12.76 12.43
N THR A 142 5.04 -11.62 12.95
CA THR A 142 6.23 -11.59 13.84
C THR A 142 6.02 -12.48 15.08
N TRP A 143 4.80 -12.52 15.62
CA TRP A 143 4.46 -13.38 16.75
C TRP A 143 4.40 -14.87 16.38
N LEU A 144 3.90 -15.22 15.20
CA LEU A 144 3.87 -16.60 14.70
C LEU A 144 5.28 -17.15 14.47
N LEU A 145 6.12 -16.41 13.74
CA LEU A 145 7.52 -16.81 13.47
C LEU A 145 8.31 -17.00 14.77
N ARG A 146 8.14 -16.10 15.73
CA ARG A 146 8.79 -16.22 17.04
C ARG A 146 8.40 -17.50 17.78
N ARG A 147 7.13 -17.94 17.66
CA ARG A 147 6.69 -19.20 18.28
C ARG A 147 7.31 -20.42 17.61
N GLU A 148 7.47 -20.40 16.30
CA GLU A 148 8.12 -21.49 15.55
C GLU A 148 9.62 -21.57 15.88
N ASP A 149 10.31 -20.44 15.96
CA ASP A 149 11.72 -20.39 16.37
C ASP A 149 11.93 -20.92 17.80
N GLU A 150 11.08 -20.51 18.74
CA GLU A 150 11.13 -21.00 20.13
C GLU A 150 10.84 -22.52 20.22
N GLN A 151 10.00 -23.06 19.34
CA GLN A 151 9.73 -24.51 19.27
C GLN A 151 10.89 -25.28 18.64
N ALA A 152 11.50 -24.75 17.58
CA ALA A 152 12.65 -25.34 16.92
C ALA A 152 13.88 -25.37 17.84
N GLU A 153 14.11 -24.32 18.64
CA GLU A 153 15.19 -24.31 19.64
C GLU A 153 14.96 -25.32 20.78
N ARG A 154 13.71 -25.49 21.23
CA ARG A 154 13.35 -26.50 22.24
C ARG A 154 13.58 -27.92 21.73
N GLN A 155 13.25 -28.22 20.48
CA GLN A 155 13.51 -29.51 19.86
C GLN A 155 15.01 -29.79 19.74
N LYS A 156 15.81 -28.83 19.25
CA LYS A 156 17.27 -28.96 19.17
C LYS A 156 17.93 -29.16 20.54
N THR A 157 17.41 -28.52 21.58
CA THR A 157 17.93 -28.67 22.95
C THR A 157 17.54 -30.02 23.56
N ALA A 158 16.34 -30.54 23.25
CA ALA A 158 15.90 -31.86 23.68
C ALA A 158 16.71 -32.99 22.99
N GLU A 159 16.97 -32.89 21.70
CA GLU A 159 17.85 -33.84 20.98
C GLU A 159 19.26 -33.86 21.56
N LYS A 160 19.85 -32.68 21.84
CA LYS A 160 21.19 -32.60 22.45
C LYS A 160 21.26 -33.19 23.85
N ARG A 161 20.16 -33.22 24.61
CA ARG A 161 20.09 -33.81 25.96
C ARG A 161 19.80 -35.31 25.96
N GLY A 162 19.23 -35.87 24.88
CA GLY A 162 18.95 -37.32 24.77
C GLY A 162 20.12 -38.14 24.21
N VAL A 163 21.18 -37.48 23.72
CA VAL A 163 22.37 -38.12 23.13
C VAL A 163 23.57 -38.14 24.10
N ALA A 164 23.45 -37.48 25.26
CA ALA A 164 24.45 -37.47 26.35
C ALA A 164 23.99 -38.39 27.49
#